data_AF-A0AAN6ZGD3-F1
#
_entry.id   AF-A0AAN6ZGD3-F1
#
_cell.length_a   1.000
_cell.length_b   1.000
_cell.length_c   1.000
_cell.angle_alpha   90.00
_cell.angle_beta   90.00
_cell.angle_gamma   90.00
#
_symmetry.space_group_name_H-M   'P 1'
#
loop_
_entity.id
_entity.type
_entity.pdbx_description
1 polymer ?
#
loop_
_entity_poly.entity_id
_entity_poly.type
_entity_poly.pdbx_seq_one_letter_code
_entity_poly.pdbx_strand_id
1 'polypeptide(L)'
;MKFTIIAALAPLFVDAYLITGDTVNCRSGPGTSYAVKKTYTKGQDVKISCQQAGTSVDGNNIWDKTQDGCFVADRYVKTGVAGYVTEKCGVKTCAAPAVNQATVDLIAEFEGFRASVYIDATGHPTVGYGHLCTQAKCAEVKYKIPLSQADGKKLLADDIKNYEKCVTSMANSNAKLNANQYGAVVSFTFNLGCGAAQGSQMMKRLNAGENPNTVIANEFPKWVYGNGKVLPGLVRRRDAEVALAKKATSTAAIPPKC
;
A
#
# COMPACT_ATOMS: atom_id res chain seq x y z
N MET A 1 -10.73 16.75 -19.50
CA MET A 1 -9.75 15.71 -19.90
C MET A 1 -9.80 14.63 -18.84
N LYS A 2 -10.27 13.43 -19.19
CA LYS A 2 -10.26 12.25 -18.32
C LYS A 2 -8.81 11.81 -18.17
N PHE A 3 -8.26 11.83 -16.96
CA PHE A 3 -6.93 11.29 -16.72
C PHE A 3 -7.05 9.78 -16.62
N THR A 4 -6.37 9.09 -17.53
CA THR A 4 -6.28 7.64 -17.56
C THR A 4 -5.61 7.18 -16.28
N ILE A 5 -6.40 6.61 -15.36
CA ILE A 5 -5.89 5.92 -14.19
C ILE A 5 -5.18 4.68 -14.74
N ILE A 6 -3.85 4.66 -14.64
CA ILE A 6 -3.11 3.42 -14.81
C ILE A 6 -3.48 2.60 -13.58
N ALA A 7 -4.40 1.64 -13.76
CA ALA A 7 -4.67 0.63 -12.76
C ALA A 7 -3.34 -0.05 -12.44
N ALA A 8 -2.79 0.25 -11.27
CA ALA A 8 -1.72 -0.56 -10.72
C ALA A 8 -2.30 -1.96 -10.58
N LEU A 9 -1.74 -2.91 -11.35
CA LEU A 9 -1.95 -4.33 -11.11
C LEU A 9 -1.72 -4.57 -9.62
N ALA A 10 -2.80 -4.87 -8.90
CA ALA A 10 -2.68 -5.38 -7.55
C ALA A 10 -1.76 -6.60 -7.64
N PRO A 11 -0.71 -6.70 -6.80
CA PRO A 11 0.12 -7.89 -6.79
C PRO A 11 -0.81 -9.08 -6.56
N LEU A 12 -0.74 -10.08 -7.45
CA LEU A 12 -1.39 -11.36 -7.24
C LEU A 12 -0.86 -11.89 -5.91
N PHE A 13 -1.70 -11.89 -4.88
CA PHE A 13 -1.35 -12.55 -3.63
C PHE A 13 -1.26 -14.04 -3.96
N VAL A 14 -0.04 -14.59 -3.89
CA VAL A 14 0.15 -16.03 -3.96
C VAL A 14 -0.42 -16.59 -2.66
N ASP A 15 -1.60 -17.22 -2.75
CA ASP A 15 -2.34 -17.73 -1.59
C ASP A 15 -1.60 -18.85 -0.85
N ALA A 16 -0.62 -19.50 -1.50
CA ALA A 16 0.27 -20.50 -0.91
C ALA A 16 1.53 -20.74 -1.78
N TYR A 17 2.61 -21.15 -1.13
CA TYR A 17 3.91 -21.45 -1.72
C TYR A 17 4.22 -22.93 -1.61
N LEU A 18 4.85 -23.50 -2.64
CA LEU A 18 5.11 -24.93 -2.73
C LEU A 18 6.40 -25.33 -2.01
N ILE A 19 6.37 -26.40 -1.23
CA ILE A 19 7.56 -27.04 -0.65
C ILE A 19 8.32 -27.81 -1.73
N THR A 20 9.62 -27.58 -1.86
CA THR A 20 10.47 -28.20 -2.90
C THR A 20 11.33 -29.36 -2.40
N GLY A 21 11.58 -29.46 -1.09
CA GLY A 21 12.35 -30.55 -0.48
C GLY A 21 11.51 -31.78 -0.16
N ASP A 22 12.10 -32.97 -0.19
CA ASP A 22 11.39 -34.25 0.00
C ASP A 22 10.78 -34.37 1.40
N THR A 23 11.52 -33.96 2.43
CA THR A 23 11.01 -33.81 3.80
C THR A 23 11.65 -32.59 4.43
N VAL A 24 10.83 -31.63 4.82
CA VAL A 24 11.29 -30.33 5.32
C VAL A 24 10.82 -30.12 6.74
N ASN A 25 11.77 -29.89 7.64
CA ASN A 25 11.49 -29.63 9.05
C ASN A 25 10.97 -28.21 9.26
N CYS A 26 9.78 -28.09 9.81
CA CYS A 26 9.22 -26.85 10.33
C CYS A 26 9.54 -26.75 11.82
N ARG A 27 10.30 -25.71 12.20
CA ARG A 27 10.95 -25.60 13.50
C ARG A 27 10.34 -24.50 14.37
N SER A 28 10.54 -24.56 15.68
CA SER A 28 10.00 -23.56 16.60
C SER A 28 10.63 -22.16 16.48
N GLY A 29 11.72 -22.03 15.72
CA GLY A 29 12.40 -20.75 15.46
C GLY A 29 13.24 -20.81 14.18
N PRO A 30 13.81 -19.67 13.76
CA PRO A 30 14.50 -19.49 12.49
C PRO A 30 15.93 -20.06 12.53
N GLY A 31 16.06 -21.37 12.69
CA GLY A 31 17.38 -21.98 12.75
C GLY A 31 17.33 -23.50 12.86
N THR A 32 18.40 -24.15 12.44
CA THR A 32 18.49 -25.62 12.41
C THR A 32 18.59 -26.25 13.80
N SER A 33 18.96 -25.47 14.82
CA SER A 33 19.03 -25.90 16.22
C SER A 33 17.67 -25.88 16.94
N TYR A 34 16.65 -25.23 16.38
CA TYR A 34 15.32 -25.17 17.00
C TYR A 34 14.60 -26.51 16.87
N ALA A 35 13.75 -26.81 17.87
CA ALA A 35 12.98 -28.04 17.92
C ALA A 35 12.07 -28.18 16.68
N VAL A 36 12.04 -29.36 16.09
CA VAL A 36 11.10 -29.68 15.00
C VAL A 36 9.69 -29.76 15.59
N LYS A 37 8.77 -28.96 15.04
CA LYS A 37 7.37 -28.92 15.43
C LYS A 37 6.48 -29.72 14.47
N LYS A 38 6.85 -29.71 13.19
CA LYS A 38 6.11 -30.37 12.12
C LYS A 38 7.06 -30.67 10.96
N THR A 39 6.69 -31.59 10.09
CA THR A 39 7.36 -31.82 8.80
C THR A 39 6.40 -31.58 7.65
N TYR A 40 6.94 -31.08 6.54
CA TYR A 40 6.24 -30.96 5.27
C TYR A 40 6.87 -31.87 4.23
N THR A 41 6.07 -32.36 3.29
CA THR A 41 6.55 -33.15 2.15
C THR A 41 6.59 -32.30 0.88
N LYS A 42 7.37 -32.75 -0.09
CA LYS A 42 7.47 -32.09 -1.40
C LYS A 42 6.11 -31.95 -2.07
N GLY A 43 5.88 -30.78 -2.66
CA GLY A 43 4.62 -30.45 -3.32
C GLY A 43 3.53 -29.94 -2.38
N GLN A 44 3.75 -29.98 -1.06
CA GLN A 44 2.79 -29.42 -0.11
C GLN A 44 2.80 -27.89 -0.15
N ASP A 45 1.61 -27.31 -0.10
CA ASP A 45 1.41 -25.87 -0.02
C ASP A 45 1.54 -25.34 1.41
N VAL A 46 2.25 -24.23 1.56
CA VAL A 46 2.41 -23.48 2.82
C VAL A 46 2.11 -22.00 2.61
N LYS A 47 1.42 -21.38 3.57
CA LYS A 47 1.22 -19.93 3.60
C LYS A 47 2.28 -19.31 4.48
N ILE A 48 2.98 -18.30 3.97
CA ILE A 48 4.01 -17.60 4.72
C ILE A 48 3.38 -16.39 5.40
N SER A 49 3.39 -16.39 6.73
CA SER A 49 2.87 -15.30 7.57
C SER A 49 3.86 -14.14 7.71
N CYS A 50 5.15 -14.45 7.89
CA CYS A 50 6.23 -13.49 7.95
C CYS A 50 7.56 -14.21 7.69
N GLN A 51 8.63 -13.45 7.48
CA GLN A 51 9.96 -14.00 7.23
C GLN A 51 11.01 -13.37 8.15
N GLN A 52 12.06 -14.08 8.52
CA GLN A 52 13.17 -13.47 9.26
C GLN A 52 14.50 -14.12 8.94
N ALA A 53 15.58 -13.41 9.27
CA ALA A 53 16.90 -13.99 9.18
C ALA A 53 17.10 -15.06 10.26
N GLY A 54 17.92 -16.07 9.95
CA GLY A 54 18.19 -17.19 10.81
C GLY A 54 19.50 -17.91 10.45
N THR A 55 19.67 -19.13 10.96
CA THR A 55 20.83 -19.96 10.60
C THR A 55 20.86 -20.20 9.09
N SER A 56 22.03 -20.06 8.46
CA SER A 56 22.16 -20.29 7.02
C SER A 56 21.95 -21.77 6.67
N VAL A 57 21.16 -22.02 5.62
CA VAL A 57 20.96 -23.32 4.99
C VAL A 57 21.31 -23.15 3.51
N ASP A 58 22.37 -23.82 3.06
CA ASP A 58 22.90 -23.74 1.69
C ASP A 58 23.08 -22.30 1.18
N GLY A 59 23.64 -21.43 2.02
CA GLY A 59 23.88 -20.01 1.68
C GLY A 59 22.64 -19.09 1.75
N ASN A 60 21.45 -19.63 2.04
CA ASN A 60 20.24 -18.84 2.28
C ASN A 60 19.98 -18.74 3.80
N ASN A 61 19.79 -17.53 4.32
CA ASN A 61 19.56 -17.27 5.74
C ASN A 61 18.13 -16.80 6.05
N ILE A 62 17.21 -16.87 5.08
CA ILE A 62 15.80 -16.49 5.24
C ILE A 62 15.00 -17.70 5.74
N TRP A 63 14.14 -17.45 6.72
CA TRP A 63 13.24 -18.43 7.32
C TRP A 63 11.80 -17.93 7.25
N ASP A 64 10.92 -18.80 6.77
CA ASP A 64 9.50 -18.56 6.53
C ASP A 64 8.67 -19.07 7.69
N LYS A 65 7.96 -18.17 8.38
CA LYS A 65 6.97 -18.57 9.37
C LYS A 65 5.69 -19.01 8.68
N THR A 66 5.34 -20.28 8.78
CA THR A 66 4.18 -20.84 8.09
C THR A 66 2.88 -20.59 8.85
N GLN A 67 1.74 -20.94 8.24
CA GLN A 67 0.42 -20.95 8.87
C GLN A 67 0.34 -21.85 10.11
N ASP A 68 1.25 -22.82 10.24
CA ASP A 68 1.31 -23.73 11.39
C ASP A 68 2.13 -23.13 12.56
N GLY A 69 2.56 -21.87 12.45
CA GLY A 69 3.25 -21.16 13.52
C GLY A 69 4.71 -21.58 13.74
N CYS A 70 5.28 -22.35 12.82
CA CYS A 70 6.68 -22.81 12.83
C CYS A 70 7.43 -22.26 11.61
N PHE A 71 8.75 -22.44 11.59
CA PHE A 71 9.66 -21.84 10.60
C PHE A 71 10.28 -22.90 9.70
N VAL A 72 10.28 -22.63 8.40
CA VAL A 72 10.97 -23.43 7.37
C VAL A 72 12.06 -22.57 6.74
N ALA A 73 13.19 -23.15 6.34
CA ALA A 73 14.19 -22.41 5.58
C ALA A 73 13.67 -22.11 4.17
N ASP A 74 13.72 -20.84 3.74
CA ASP A 74 13.20 -20.34 2.45
C ASP A 74 13.82 -21.08 1.26
N ARG A 75 15.04 -21.62 1.42
CA ARG A 75 15.70 -22.53 0.47
C ARG A 75 14.81 -23.69 0.00
N TYR A 76 13.85 -24.14 0.81
CA TYR A 76 12.94 -25.24 0.50
C TYR A 76 11.52 -24.82 0.11
N VAL A 77 11.28 -23.52 -0.07
CA VAL A 77 9.98 -22.95 -0.41
C VAL A 77 10.10 -22.25 -1.75
N LYS A 78 9.21 -22.54 -2.71
CA LYS A 78 9.23 -21.92 -4.03
C LYS A 78 8.59 -20.53 -3.96
N THR A 79 9.35 -19.56 -3.45
CA THR A 79 8.94 -18.14 -3.30
C THR A 79 9.12 -17.32 -4.58
N GLY A 80 10.00 -17.76 -5.48
CA GLY A 80 10.19 -17.15 -6.81
C GLY A 80 11.14 -15.95 -6.84
N VAL A 81 11.68 -15.52 -5.70
CA VAL A 81 12.66 -14.44 -5.57
C VAL A 81 13.75 -14.81 -4.55
N ALA A 82 14.93 -14.21 -4.65
CA ALA A 82 16.05 -14.47 -3.74
C ALA A 82 15.99 -13.68 -2.41
N GLY A 83 14.84 -13.09 -2.09
CA GLY A 83 14.67 -12.18 -0.96
C GLY A 83 13.32 -12.36 -0.28
N TYR A 84 13.00 -11.42 0.61
CA TYR A 84 11.72 -11.43 1.33
C TYR A 84 10.53 -11.28 0.37
N VAL A 85 9.60 -12.24 0.41
CA VAL A 85 8.30 -12.20 -0.28
C VAL A 85 7.17 -11.65 0.59
N THR A 86 7.37 -11.58 1.90
CA THR A 86 6.42 -10.99 2.84
C THR A 86 7.16 -10.20 3.94
N GLU A 87 6.40 -9.59 4.84
CA GLU A 87 6.92 -8.78 5.93
C GLU A 87 7.81 -9.55 6.89
N LYS A 88 8.69 -8.82 7.59
CA LYS A 88 9.60 -9.44 8.55
C LYS A 88 8.86 -9.84 9.84
N CYS A 89 9.22 -10.98 10.41
CA CYS A 89 8.65 -11.41 11.69
C CYS A 89 9.01 -10.42 12.80
N GLY A 90 8.06 -10.21 13.72
CA GLY A 90 8.26 -9.31 14.86
C GLY A 90 8.20 -7.82 14.51
N VAL A 91 7.93 -7.47 13.24
CA VAL A 91 7.53 -6.11 12.90
C VAL A 91 6.14 -5.89 13.52
N LYS A 92 6.04 -5.02 14.52
CA LYS A 92 4.75 -4.45 14.92
C LYS A 92 4.24 -3.66 13.72
N THR A 93 3.33 -4.23 12.94
CA THR A 93 2.60 -3.47 11.93
C THR A 93 1.64 -2.55 12.67
N CYS A 94 2.09 -1.31 12.90
CA CYS A 94 1.23 -0.27 13.41
C CYS A 94 0.12 -0.06 12.38
N ALA A 95 -1.13 -0.01 12.83
CA ALA A 95 -2.24 0.27 11.92
C ALA A 95 -1.97 1.61 11.22
N ALA A 96 -2.11 1.63 9.90
CA ALA A 96 -2.00 2.87 9.14
C ALA A 96 -3.03 3.87 9.67
N PRO A 97 -2.66 5.11 9.98
CA PRO A 97 -3.62 6.12 10.39
C PRO A 97 -4.63 6.33 9.26
N ALA A 98 -5.91 6.39 9.59
CA ALA A 98 -6.93 6.79 8.63
C ALA A 98 -6.74 8.28 8.27
N VAL A 99 -6.92 8.62 7.01
CA VAL A 99 -6.98 10.02 6.58
C VAL A 99 -8.23 10.70 7.14
N ASN A 100 -8.17 12.02 7.29
CA ASN A 100 -9.32 12.80 7.75
C ASN A 100 -10.30 13.12 6.61
N GLN A 101 -11.48 13.63 6.97
CA GLN A 101 -12.52 13.97 6.00
C GLN A 101 -12.05 14.99 4.96
N ALA A 102 -11.22 15.96 5.34
CA ALA A 102 -10.68 16.96 4.41
C ALA A 102 -9.83 16.31 3.30
N THR A 103 -9.15 15.20 3.60
CA THR A 103 -8.39 14.43 2.61
C THR A 103 -9.32 13.67 1.66
N VAL A 104 -10.36 13.03 2.20
CA VAL A 104 -11.37 12.32 1.38
C VAL A 104 -12.06 13.31 0.45
N ASP A 105 -12.41 14.49 0.95
CA ASP A 105 -13.05 15.55 0.17
C ASP A 105 -12.13 16.08 -0.94
N LEU A 106 -10.84 16.29 -0.63
CA LEU A 106 -9.84 16.71 -1.60
C LEU A 106 -9.71 15.69 -2.74
N ILE A 107 -9.58 14.40 -2.41
CA ILE A 107 -9.44 13.35 -3.44
C ILE A 107 -10.73 13.27 -4.26
N ALA A 108 -11.90 13.27 -3.61
CA ALA A 108 -13.20 13.25 -4.27
C ALA A 108 -13.38 14.39 -5.28
N GLU A 109 -12.90 15.60 -4.98
CA GLU A 109 -12.92 16.75 -5.88
C GLU A 109 -12.19 16.48 -7.20
N PHE A 110 -11.03 15.81 -7.15
CA PHE A 110 -10.20 15.56 -8.32
C PHE A 110 -10.57 14.30 -9.10
N GLU A 111 -11.10 13.27 -8.44
CA GLU A 111 -11.50 12.03 -9.12
C GLU A 111 -12.85 12.18 -9.85
N GLY A 112 -13.75 13.02 -9.32
CA GLY A 112 -15.08 13.23 -9.88
C GLY A 112 -16.06 12.07 -9.61
N PHE A 113 -17.36 12.37 -9.55
CA PHE A 113 -18.38 11.42 -9.10
C PHE A 113 -19.24 10.85 -10.23
N ARG A 114 -19.45 9.52 -10.24
CA ARG A 114 -20.44 8.82 -11.06
C ARG A 114 -21.31 7.93 -10.18
N ALA A 115 -22.60 8.24 -10.07
CA ALA A 115 -23.53 7.48 -9.24
C ALA A 115 -23.72 6.04 -9.72
N SER A 116 -23.80 5.83 -11.04
CA SER A 116 -23.99 4.50 -11.65
C SER A 116 -22.69 3.95 -12.21
N VAL A 117 -22.64 2.63 -12.38
CA VAL A 117 -21.53 1.94 -13.07
C VAL A 117 -21.40 2.49 -14.49
N TYR A 118 -20.17 2.78 -14.89
CA TYR A 118 -19.82 3.25 -16.23
C TYR A 118 -18.55 2.53 -16.71
N ILE A 119 -18.29 2.56 -18.01
CA ILE A 119 -17.02 2.09 -18.57
C ILE A 119 -16.03 3.27 -18.61
N ASP A 120 -14.89 3.11 -17.96
CA ASP A 120 -13.83 4.13 -17.91
C ASP A 120 -13.08 4.27 -19.25
N ALA A 121 -12.03 5.09 -19.27
CA ALA A 121 -11.24 5.32 -20.48
C ALA A 121 -10.36 4.12 -20.88
N THR A 122 -10.16 3.15 -19.98
CA THR A 122 -9.36 1.94 -20.21
C THR A 122 -10.23 0.72 -20.49
N GLY A 123 -11.56 0.87 -20.48
CA GLY A 123 -12.51 -0.17 -20.87
C GLY A 123 -13.05 -0.99 -19.69
N HIS A 124 -12.86 -0.54 -18.46
CA HIS A 124 -13.25 -1.28 -17.27
C HIS A 124 -14.50 -0.72 -16.58
N PRO A 125 -15.34 -1.57 -15.94
CA PRO A 125 -16.47 -1.12 -15.16
C PRO A 125 -16.02 -0.39 -13.88
N THR A 126 -16.55 0.81 -13.68
CA THR A 126 -16.13 1.73 -12.61
C THR A 126 -17.36 2.41 -12.00
N VAL A 127 -17.32 2.78 -10.72
CA VAL A 127 -18.40 3.52 -10.04
C VAL A 127 -17.85 4.51 -9.01
N GLY A 128 -18.67 5.47 -8.57
CA GLY A 128 -18.31 6.41 -7.50
C GLY A 128 -17.20 7.38 -7.93
N TYR A 129 -16.15 7.47 -7.10
CA TYR A 129 -14.96 8.29 -7.33
C TYR A 129 -13.80 7.46 -7.91
N GLY A 130 -14.08 6.69 -8.96
CA GLY A 130 -13.05 5.90 -9.65
C GLY A 130 -12.84 4.48 -9.10
N HIS A 131 -13.80 3.92 -8.35
CA HIS A 131 -13.71 2.54 -7.87
C HIS A 131 -13.84 1.55 -9.03
N LEU A 132 -12.78 0.80 -9.32
CA LEU A 132 -12.75 -0.25 -10.34
C LEU A 132 -13.47 -1.50 -9.82
N CYS A 133 -14.52 -1.91 -10.52
CA CYS A 133 -15.26 -3.12 -10.16
C CYS A 133 -14.51 -4.38 -10.61
N THR A 134 -14.33 -5.29 -9.68
CA THR A 134 -13.71 -6.61 -9.80
C THR A 134 -14.71 -7.75 -9.91
N GLN A 135 -15.96 -7.56 -9.46
CA GLN A 135 -17.04 -8.55 -9.64
C GLN A 135 -18.10 -8.08 -10.61
N ALA A 136 -18.84 -9.05 -11.16
CA ALA A 136 -19.94 -8.79 -12.08
C ALA A 136 -20.96 -7.82 -11.45
N LYS A 137 -21.33 -6.77 -12.20
CA LYS A 137 -22.26 -5.72 -11.76
C LYS A 137 -21.81 -4.97 -10.49
N CYS A 138 -20.52 -5.00 -10.15
CA CYS A 138 -19.96 -4.37 -8.95
C CYS A 138 -20.56 -4.90 -7.64
N ALA A 139 -20.82 -6.22 -7.55
CA ALA A 139 -21.47 -6.87 -6.40
C ALA A 139 -20.67 -6.77 -5.08
N GLU A 140 -19.37 -6.50 -5.14
CA GLU A 140 -18.50 -6.23 -3.99
C GLU A 140 -18.78 -4.88 -3.32
N VAL A 141 -19.43 -3.95 -4.02
CA VAL A 141 -19.78 -2.64 -3.47
C VAL A 141 -20.93 -2.81 -2.49
N LYS A 142 -20.65 -2.54 -1.21
CA LYS A 142 -21.59 -2.72 -0.09
C LYS A 142 -22.76 -1.72 -0.08
N TYR A 143 -22.66 -0.67 -0.91
CA TYR A 143 -23.63 0.41 -0.98
C TYR A 143 -24.57 0.23 -2.16
N LYS A 144 -25.81 0.70 -2.03
CA LYS A 144 -26.79 0.64 -3.10
C LYS A 144 -26.33 1.48 -4.30
N ILE A 145 -26.29 0.87 -5.47
CA ILE A 145 -26.06 1.54 -6.75
C ILE A 145 -27.43 1.87 -7.39
N PRO A 146 -27.69 3.09 -7.88
CA PRO A 146 -26.76 4.24 -7.97
C PRO A 146 -26.37 4.82 -6.60
N LEU A 147 -25.08 5.11 -6.43
CA LEU A 147 -24.51 5.63 -5.20
C LEU A 147 -25.02 7.05 -4.91
N SER A 148 -25.18 7.38 -3.62
CA SER A 148 -25.16 8.76 -3.17
C SER A 148 -23.72 9.28 -3.14
N GLN A 149 -23.52 10.61 -3.18
CA GLN A 149 -22.17 11.17 -3.01
C GLN A 149 -21.55 10.80 -1.65
N ALA A 150 -22.38 10.69 -0.61
CA ALA A 150 -21.95 10.28 0.72
C ALA A 150 -21.45 8.83 0.73
N ASP A 151 -22.20 7.90 0.13
CA ASP A 151 -21.77 6.50 0.02
C ASP A 151 -20.59 6.33 -0.93
N GLY A 152 -20.52 7.14 -1.99
CA GLY A 152 -19.34 7.25 -2.85
C GLY A 152 -18.09 7.66 -2.07
N LYS A 153 -18.19 8.62 -1.13
CA LYS A 153 -17.06 9.02 -0.28
C LYS A 153 -16.67 7.94 0.73
N LYS A 154 -17.63 7.16 1.23
CA LYS A 154 -17.32 6.00 2.09
C LYS A 154 -16.59 4.90 1.31
N LEU A 155 -17.03 4.62 0.07
CA LEU A 155 -16.33 3.70 -0.83
C LEU A 155 -14.92 4.21 -1.16
N LEU A 156 -14.77 5.50 -1.46
CA LEU A 156 -13.47 6.12 -1.67
C LEU A 156 -12.56 6.01 -0.44
N ALA A 157 -13.09 6.21 0.76
CA ALA A 157 -12.32 6.03 2.00
C ALA A 157 -11.86 4.57 2.19
N ASP A 158 -12.64 3.58 1.75
CA ASP A 158 -12.21 2.18 1.72
C ASP A 158 -11.07 1.95 0.71
N ASP A 159 -11.16 2.53 -0.49
CA ASP A 159 -10.13 2.43 -1.53
C ASP A 159 -8.80 3.11 -1.11
N ILE A 160 -8.89 4.22 -0.36
CA ILE A 160 -7.74 4.97 0.15
C ILE A 160 -6.88 4.14 1.13
N LYS A 161 -7.43 3.13 1.81
CA LYS A 161 -6.72 2.33 2.82
C LYS A 161 -5.44 1.66 2.30
N ASN A 162 -5.41 1.27 1.03
CA ASN A 162 -4.21 0.69 0.45
C ASN A 162 -3.08 1.73 0.32
N TYR A 163 -3.42 2.97 0.02
CA TYR A 163 -2.48 4.09 -0.06
C TYR A 163 -2.04 4.59 1.31
N GLU A 164 -2.93 4.55 2.31
CA GLU A 164 -2.57 4.79 3.73
C GLU A 164 -1.49 3.83 4.22
N LYS A 165 -1.70 2.52 3.99
CA LYS A 165 -0.70 1.48 4.32
C LYS A 165 0.61 1.72 3.59
N CYS A 166 0.51 2.10 2.32
CA CYS A 166 1.67 2.37 1.48
C CYS A 166 2.51 3.54 1.98
N VAL A 167 1.89 4.68 2.27
CA VAL A 167 2.59 5.85 2.82
C VAL A 167 3.16 5.53 4.20
N THR A 168 2.40 4.83 5.05
CA THR A 168 2.85 4.44 6.38
C THR A 168 4.06 3.52 6.34
N SER A 169 4.12 2.58 5.39
CA SER A 169 5.26 1.66 5.26
C SER A 169 6.51 2.32 4.66
N MET A 170 6.36 3.38 3.87
CA MET A 170 7.48 4.16 3.34
C MET A 170 8.07 5.13 4.37
N ALA A 171 7.31 5.52 5.39
CA ALA A 171 7.73 6.50 6.37
C ALA A 171 8.52 5.85 7.53
N ASN A 172 9.73 6.35 7.79
CA ASN A 172 10.50 5.94 8.97
C ASN A 172 10.18 6.82 10.19
N SER A 173 10.85 6.56 11.31
CA SER A 173 10.65 7.30 12.56
C SER A 173 11.00 8.80 12.48
N ASN A 174 11.77 9.25 11.48
CA ASN A 174 12.14 10.65 11.29
C ASN A 174 11.07 11.45 10.56
N ALA A 175 10.27 10.80 9.70
CA ALA A 175 9.14 11.44 9.07
C ALA A 175 8.06 11.73 10.13
N LYS A 176 7.88 13.00 10.49
CA LYS A 176 6.84 13.44 11.44
C LYS A 176 5.75 14.17 10.67
N LEU A 177 4.57 13.55 10.51
CA LEU A 177 3.45 14.14 9.77
C LEU A 177 2.24 14.31 10.68
N ASN A 178 1.63 15.50 10.63
CA ASN A 178 0.28 15.69 11.15
C ASN A 178 -0.78 15.14 10.18
N ALA A 179 -2.04 15.07 10.60
CA ALA A 179 -3.13 14.47 9.83
C ALA A 179 -3.35 15.10 8.45
N ASN A 180 -3.15 16.42 8.32
CA ASN A 180 -3.32 17.10 7.03
C ASN A 180 -2.12 16.88 6.10
N GLN A 181 -0.90 16.87 6.64
CA GLN A 181 0.32 16.56 5.87
C GLN A 181 0.31 15.11 5.40
N TYR A 182 -0.05 14.17 6.28
CA TYR A 182 -0.24 12.77 5.93
C TYR A 182 -1.32 12.62 4.86
N GLY A 183 -2.47 13.28 5.03
CA GLY A 183 -3.54 13.31 4.05
C GLY A 183 -3.11 13.80 2.66
N ALA A 184 -2.31 14.87 2.61
CA ALA A 184 -1.75 15.39 1.36
C ALA A 184 -0.82 14.36 0.67
N VAL A 185 0.05 13.69 1.42
CA VAL A 185 0.93 12.62 0.88
C VAL A 185 0.11 11.41 0.41
N VAL A 186 -0.96 11.03 1.13
CA VAL A 186 -1.87 9.96 0.69
C VAL A 186 -2.62 10.35 -0.58
N SER A 187 -3.13 11.58 -0.70
CA SER A 187 -3.78 12.09 -1.94
C SER A 187 -2.82 12.07 -3.13
N PHE A 188 -1.59 12.50 -2.92
CA PHE A 188 -0.53 12.46 -3.93
C PHE A 188 -0.21 11.02 -4.36
N THR A 189 -0.12 10.11 -3.39
CA THR A 189 0.15 8.68 -3.64
C THR A 189 -1.04 7.99 -4.32
N PHE A 190 -2.28 8.36 -4.00
CA PHE A 190 -3.48 7.90 -4.69
C PHE A 190 -3.44 8.27 -6.18
N ASN A 191 -2.98 9.48 -6.50
CA ASN A 191 -2.91 9.96 -7.88
C ASN A 191 -1.83 9.28 -8.73
N LEU A 192 -0.67 9.01 -8.14
CA LEU A 192 0.54 8.58 -8.88
C LEU A 192 0.87 7.10 -8.68
N GLY A 193 0.27 6.47 -7.67
CA GLY A 193 0.58 5.12 -7.24
C GLY A 193 1.74 5.04 -6.25
N CYS A 194 1.74 3.92 -5.52
CA CYS A 194 2.74 3.57 -4.51
C CYS A 194 4.19 3.61 -5.01
N GLY A 195 4.46 3.00 -6.17
CA GLY A 195 5.84 2.88 -6.68
C GLY A 195 6.46 4.25 -6.99
N ALA A 196 5.69 5.16 -7.61
CA ALA A 196 6.14 6.52 -7.89
C ALA A 196 6.41 7.30 -6.61
N ALA A 197 5.53 7.20 -5.61
CA ALA A 197 5.73 7.84 -4.32
C ALA A 197 6.97 7.30 -3.58
N GLN A 198 7.17 5.98 -3.54
CA GLN A 198 8.29 5.33 -2.86
C GLN A 198 9.65 5.79 -3.39
N GLY A 199 9.79 5.90 -4.72
CA GLY A 199 11.04 6.33 -5.36
C GLY A 199 11.29 7.85 -5.32
N SER A 200 10.31 8.64 -4.87
CA SER A 200 10.34 10.10 -4.99
C SER A 200 11.34 10.79 -4.05
N GLN A 201 11.80 11.98 -4.43
CA GLN A 201 12.59 12.84 -3.54
C GLN A 201 11.76 13.32 -2.34
N MET A 202 10.44 13.43 -2.47
CA MET A 202 9.54 13.72 -1.35
C MET A 202 9.73 12.71 -0.20
N MET A 203 9.60 11.41 -0.46
CA MET A 203 9.74 10.41 0.60
C MET A 203 11.16 10.38 1.18
N LYS A 204 12.20 10.56 0.35
CA LYS A 204 13.60 10.63 0.82
C LYS A 204 13.80 11.79 1.81
N ARG A 205 13.31 12.98 1.48
CA ARG A 205 13.45 14.18 2.30
C ARG A 205 12.62 14.11 3.59
N LEU A 206 11.39 13.59 3.52
CA LEU A 206 10.57 13.34 4.72
C LEU A 206 11.27 12.36 5.67
N ASN A 207 11.84 11.27 5.15
CA ASN A 207 12.57 10.27 5.93
C ASN A 207 13.93 10.74 6.45
N ALA A 208 14.46 11.83 5.88
CA ALA A 208 15.61 12.56 6.43
C ALA A 208 15.23 13.52 7.57
N GLY A 209 13.93 13.63 7.90
CA GLY A 209 13.43 14.49 8.98
C GLY A 209 13.28 15.96 8.58
N GLU A 210 13.32 16.28 7.28
CA GLU A 210 13.08 17.65 6.83
C GLU A 210 11.65 18.11 7.14
N ASN A 211 11.45 19.42 7.27
CA ASN A 211 10.16 20.02 7.57
C ASN A 211 9.10 19.62 6.50
N PRO A 212 8.00 18.94 6.87
CA PRO A 212 7.05 18.42 5.89
C PRO A 212 6.40 19.47 4.99
N ASN A 213 6.10 20.66 5.52
CA ASN A 213 5.52 21.73 4.70
C ASN A 213 6.50 22.20 3.62
N THR A 214 7.80 22.24 3.94
CA THR A 214 8.85 22.59 2.98
C THR A 214 9.03 21.50 1.93
N VAL A 215 9.05 20.23 2.36
CA VAL A 215 9.18 19.10 1.43
C VAL A 215 7.99 19.03 0.49
N ILE A 216 6.76 19.06 1.01
CA ILE A 216 5.52 18.98 0.23
C ILE A 216 5.44 20.16 -0.76
N ALA A 217 5.67 21.39 -0.30
CA ALA A 217 5.62 22.58 -1.17
C ALA A 217 6.64 22.56 -2.30
N ASN A 218 7.83 21.98 -2.09
CA ASN A 218 8.88 21.95 -3.10
C ASN A 218 8.78 20.74 -4.04
N GLU A 219 8.29 19.59 -3.56
CA GLU A 219 8.29 18.36 -4.34
C GLU A 219 6.99 18.14 -5.11
N PHE A 220 5.83 18.50 -4.56
CA PHE A 220 4.54 18.24 -5.22
C PHE A 220 4.43 18.94 -6.60
N PRO A 221 4.81 20.22 -6.77
CA PRO A 221 4.69 20.92 -8.05
C PRO A 221 5.54 20.32 -9.19
N LYS A 222 6.49 19.43 -8.89
CA LYS A 222 7.29 18.73 -9.91
C LYS A 222 6.49 17.63 -10.62
N TRP A 223 5.36 17.19 -10.05
CA TRP A 223 4.53 16.09 -10.55
C TRP A 223 3.25 16.58 -11.23
N VAL A 224 3.45 17.41 -12.26
CA VAL A 224 2.38 18.06 -13.02
C VAL A 224 2.36 17.69 -14.50
N TYR A 225 3.14 16.69 -14.90
CA TYR A 225 3.33 16.32 -16.30
C TYR A 225 2.57 15.05 -16.67
N GLY A 226 2.07 15.00 -17.90
CA GLY A 226 1.55 13.79 -18.55
C GLY A 226 1.89 13.81 -20.02
N ASN A 227 2.45 12.70 -20.53
CA ASN A 227 3.03 12.62 -21.88
C ASN A 227 3.98 13.80 -22.20
N GLY A 228 4.83 14.16 -21.23
CA GLY A 228 5.83 15.22 -21.36
C GLY A 228 5.29 16.66 -21.31
N LYS A 229 3.98 16.87 -21.13
CA LYS A 229 3.36 18.21 -21.07
C LYS A 229 2.82 18.52 -19.69
N VAL A 230 2.96 19.78 -19.25
CA VAL A 230 2.31 20.27 -18.04
C VAL A 230 0.78 20.19 -18.20
N LEU A 231 0.12 19.62 -17.21
CA LEU A 231 -1.32 19.43 -17.18
C LEU A 231 -1.94 20.37 -16.15
N PRO A 232 -2.77 21.35 -16.56
CA PRO A 232 -3.36 22.32 -15.62
C PRO A 232 -4.18 21.67 -14.49
N GLY A 233 -4.79 20.50 -14.75
CA GLY A 233 -5.49 19.74 -13.73
C GLY A 233 -4.56 19.21 -12.63
N LEU A 234 -3.36 18.74 -13.00
CA LEU A 234 -2.38 18.29 -12.02
C LEU A 234 -1.77 19.46 -11.25
N VAL A 235 -1.51 20.60 -11.92
CA VAL A 235 -1.07 21.82 -11.21
C VAL A 235 -2.06 22.20 -10.10
N ARG A 236 -3.35 22.31 -10.42
CA ARG A 236 -4.39 22.60 -9.43
C ARG A 236 -4.44 21.56 -8.31
N ARG A 237 -4.28 20.28 -8.64
CA ARG A 237 -4.25 19.20 -7.63
C ARG A 237 -3.07 19.33 -6.67
N ARG A 238 -1.86 19.54 -7.20
CA ARG A 238 -0.66 19.73 -6.37
C ARG A 238 -0.80 20.97 -5.48
N ASP A 239 -1.35 22.07 -6.00
CA ASP A 239 -1.59 23.28 -5.20
C ASP A 239 -2.59 23.05 -4.07
N ALA A 240 -3.68 22.33 -4.32
CA ALA A 240 -4.69 22.00 -3.32
C ALA A 240 -4.16 21.03 -2.25
N GLU A 241 -3.34 20.05 -2.63
CA GLU A 241 -2.64 19.17 -1.69
C GLU A 241 -1.65 19.94 -0.81
N VAL A 242 -0.87 20.87 -1.39
CA VAL A 242 0.03 21.76 -0.63
C VAL A 242 -0.77 22.65 0.33
N ALA A 243 -1.92 23.17 -0.10
CA ALA A 243 -2.81 23.97 0.74
C ALA A 243 -3.37 23.15 1.92
N LEU A 244 -3.79 21.91 1.69
CA LEU A 244 -4.20 20.99 2.75
C LEU A 244 -3.06 20.79 3.75
N ALA A 245 -1.85 20.47 3.30
CA ALA A 245 -0.69 20.22 4.17
C ALA A 245 -0.36 21.43 5.06
N LYS A 246 -0.51 22.65 4.55
CA LYS A 246 -0.26 23.90 5.29
C LYS A 246 -1.33 24.22 6.34
N LYS A 247 -2.53 23.64 6.23
CA LYS A 247 -3.59 23.86 7.22
C LYS A 247 -3.18 23.24 8.56
N ALA A 248 -3.08 24.07 9.60
CA ALA A 248 -2.66 23.63 10.91
C ALA A 248 -3.63 22.59 11.50
N THR A 249 -3.06 21.57 12.13
CA THR A 249 -3.78 20.58 12.96
C THR A 249 -2.82 20.01 14.00
N SER A 250 -3.33 19.73 15.19
CA SER A 250 -2.58 19.08 16.28
C SER A 250 -2.66 17.55 16.24
N THR A 251 -3.48 16.99 15.36
CA THR A 251 -3.60 15.52 15.21
C THR A 251 -2.34 14.99 14.54
N ALA A 252 -1.53 14.23 15.27
CA ALA A 252 -0.39 13.50 14.71
C ALA A 252 -0.87 12.26 13.93
N ALA A 253 -0.20 11.94 12.82
CA ALA A 253 -0.47 10.74 12.02
C ALA A 253 0.77 9.85 11.91
N ILE A 254 1.91 10.40 11.50
CA ILE A 254 3.18 9.65 11.39
C ILE A 254 4.19 10.17 12.42
N PRO A 255 4.90 9.30 13.15
CA PRO A 255 4.79 7.84 13.11
C PRO A 255 3.45 7.33 13.66
N PRO A 256 2.93 6.19 13.15
CA PRO A 256 1.69 5.61 13.62
C PRO A 256 1.80 5.16 15.08
N LYS A 257 0.67 5.15 15.80
CA LYS A 257 0.60 4.63 17.17
C LYS A 257 0.49 3.10 17.15
N CYS A 258 1.35 2.45 17.94
CA CYS A 258 1.44 1.02 18.19
C CYS A 258 2.00 0.80 19.61
#